data_AF-A0A527ZE14-F1
#
_entry.id   AF-A0A527ZE14-F1
#
_cell.length_a   1.000
_cell.length_b   1.000
_cell.length_c   1.000
_cell.angle_alpha   90.00
_cell.angle_beta   90.00
_cell.angle_gamma   90.00
#
_symmetry.space_group_name_H-M   'P 1'
#
loop_
_entity.id
_entity.type
_entity.pdbx_description
1 polymer ?
#
loop_
_entity_poly.entity_id
_entity_poly.type
_entity_poly.pdbx_seq_one_letter_code
_entity_poly.pdbx_strand_id
1 'polypeptide(L)'
;MNILNILSRTKLYWGLIAIFLIGVLGSPISSKGNNIFLSYGNLLDVLRQVSTTGLIATGMTAVIITGGIDLSVGSLMAICTVVCAMLLTVPGVTPAVVLGVPTVAVVALCLGILVTRFIFLNIEKSRAGPQATHAIRLDSVRGLVTPGIVGVILCSLVLWFLLPQVGSKFGVLGVLLVAPCVGLLFGALNGFIIVAGRLQPFIVTLAMMVTALGIARLTAGQN
;
A
#
# COMPACT_ATOMS: atom_id res chain seq x y z
N MET A 1 28.73 -27.13 21.67
CA MET A 1 27.59 -27.13 20.72
C MET A 1 28.10 -27.79 19.42
N ASN A 2 27.61 -28.98 19.08
CA ASN A 2 28.15 -29.75 17.94
C ASN A 2 27.90 -29.06 16.61
N ILE A 3 28.82 -29.20 15.65
CA ILE A 3 28.73 -28.61 14.30
C ILE A 3 27.42 -28.99 13.59
N LEU A 4 26.91 -30.18 13.85
CA LEU A 4 25.63 -30.68 13.34
C LEU A 4 24.42 -29.91 13.90
N ASN A 5 24.48 -29.41 15.15
CA ASN A 5 23.43 -28.59 15.75
C ASN A 5 23.46 -27.15 15.24
N ILE A 6 24.65 -26.66 14.86
CA ILE A 6 24.79 -25.35 14.20
C ILE A 6 24.24 -25.45 12.78
N LEU A 7 24.66 -26.46 12.01
CA LEU A 7 24.19 -26.69 10.64
C LEU A 7 22.67 -26.88 10.58
N SER A 8 22.09 -27.59 11.56
CA SER A 8 20.66 -27.86 11.59
C SER A 8 19.80 -26.64 11.99
N ARG A 9 20.36 -25.69 12.74
CA ARG A 9 19.70 -24.41 13.04
C ARG A 9 19.83 -23.38 11.92
N THR A 10 20.91 -23.43 11.13
CA THR A 10 21.19 -22.44 10.06
C THR A 10 20.88 -22.96 8.66
N LYS A 11 20.05 -24.01 8.52
CA LYS A 11 19.71 -24.65 7.23
C LYS A 11 19.26 -23.65 6.15
N LEU A 12 18.48 -22.63 6.52
CA LEU A 12 18.02 -21.60 5.56
C LEU A 12 19.19 -20.79 4.99
N TYR A 13 20.16 -20.39 5.82
CA TYR A 13 21.31 -19.61 5.38
C TYR A 13 22.20 -20.44 4.46
N TRP A 14 22.42 -21.72 4.78
CA TRP A 14 23.16 -22.63 3.91
C TRP A 14 22.45 -22.87 2.57
N GLY A 15 21.12 -23.00 2.59
CA GLY A 15 20.32 -23.09 1.37
C GLY A 15 20.44 -21.84 0.49
N LEU A 16 20.39 -20.65 1.09
CA LEU A 16 20.56 -19.39 0.38
C LEU A 16 21.96 -19.26 -0.24
N ILE A 17 23.00 -19.61 0.52
CA ILE A 17 24.39 -19.62 0.02
C ILE A 17 24.53 -20.61 -1.14
N ALA A 18 23.95 -21.82 -1.03
CA ALA A 18 23.98 -22.81 -2.09
C ALA A 18 23.30 -22.31 -3.37
N ILE A 19 22.10 -21.74 -3.26
CA ILE A 19 21.38 -21.15 -4.41
C ILE A 19 22.18 -20.00 -5.03
N PHE A 20 22.78 -19.14 -4.20
CA PHE A 20 23.62 -18.04 -4.67
C PHE A 20 24.85 -18.56 -5.42
N LEU A 21 25.56 -19.56 -4.88
CA LEU A 21 26.72 -20.16 -5.54
C LEU A 21 26.33 -20.85 -6.85
N ILE A 22 25.22 -21.59 -6.88
CA ILE A 22 24.69 -22.19 -8.11
C ILE A 22 24.38 -21.10 -9.14
N GLY A 23 23.77 -19.98 -8.71
CA GLY A 23 23.48 -18.84 -9.56
C GLY A 23 24.74 -18.19 -10.13
N VAL A 24 25.78 -18.00 -9.33
CA VAL A 24 27.06 -17.43 -9.77
C VAL A 24 27.78 -18.38 -10.74
N LEU A 25 27.91 -19.65 -10.39
CA LEU A 25 28.67 -20.63 -11.17
C LEU A 25 27.94 -21.05 -12.46
N GLY A 26 26.61 -21.13 -12.42
CA GLY A 26 25.76 -21.48 -13.56
C GLY A 26 25.38 -20.29 -14.45
N SER A 27 25.83 -19.07 -14.11
CA SER A 27 25.44 -17.88 -14.87
C SER A 27 26.12 -17.81 -16.24
N PRO A 28 25.38 -17.47 -17.31
CA PRO A 28 26.00 -17.12 -18.58
C PRO A 28 26.90 -15.88 -18.45
N ILE A 29 27.96 -15.85 -19.24
CA ILE A 29 28.92 -14.75 -19.29
C ILE A 29 28.55 -13.83 -20.45
N SER A 30 28.49 -12.53 -20.18
CA SER A 30 28.25 -11.50 -21.20
C SER A 30 29.43 -11.43 -22.19
N SER A 31 29.22 -10.87 -23.38
CA SER A 31 30.27 -10.68 -24.40
C SER A 31 31.50 -9.89 -23.92
N LYS A 32 31.39 -9.18 -22.79
CA LYS A 32 32.47 -8.44 -22.12
C LYS A 32 33.20 -9.24 -21.03
N GLY A 33 32.90 -10.53 -20.86
CA GLY A 33 33.49 -11.39 -19.82
C GLY A 33 32.84 -11.28 -18.43
N ASN A 34 31.78 -10.48 -18.28
CA ASN A 34 31.11 -10.28 -16.99
C ASN A 34 30.05 -11.34 -16.72
N ASN A 35 29.99 -11.83 -15.48
CA ASN A 35 28.96 -12.74 -15.00
C ASN A 35 27.60 -12.03 -14.92
N ILE A 36 26.58 -12.54 -15.62
CA ILE A 36 25.27 -11.87 -15.72
C ILE A 36 24.52 -11.91 -14.39
N PHE A 37 24.66 -12.99 -13.61
CA PHE A 37 24.03 -13.13 -12.29
C PHE A 37 24.55 -12.10 -11.29
N LEU A 38 25.86 -11.84 -11.31
CA LEU A 38 26.49 -10.80 -10.48
C LEU A 38 26.39 -9.39 -11.08
N SER A 39 25.71 -9.22 -12.21
CA SER A 39 25.54 -7.89 -12.79
C SER A 39 24.72 -6.99 -11.86
N TYR A 40 25.09 -5.71 -11.81
CA TYR A 40 24.40 -4.72 -10.97
C TYR A 40 22.89 -4.66 -11.26
N GLY A 41 22.49 -4.78 -12.53
CA GLY A 41 21.08 -4.83 -12.93
C GLY A 41 20.36 -6.02 -12.29
N ASN A 42 20.90 -7.23 -12.48
CA ASN A 42 20.30 -8.45 -11.94
C ASN A 42 20.24 -8.45 -10.40
N LEU A 43 21.32 -8.04 -9.73
CA LEU A 43 21.34 -7.96 -8.27
C LEU A 43 20.30 -6.95 -7.75
N LEU A 44 20.15 -5.81 -8.41
CA LEU A 44 19.09 -4.85 -8.06
C LEU A 44 17.69 -5.39 -8.38
N ASP A 45 17.50 -6.13 -9.46
CA ASP A 45 16.20 -6.74 -9.80
C ASP A 45 15.79 -7.76 -8.74
N VAL A 46 16.72 -8.63 -8.31
CA VAL A 46 16.51 -9.57 -7.20
C VAL A 46 16.20 -8.81 -5.91
N LEU A 47 16.98 -7.79 -5.56
CA LEU A 47 16.74 -6.99 -4.36
C LEU A 47 15.38 -6.29 -4.41
N ARG A 48 14.96 -5.74 -5.55
CA ARG A 48 13.64 -5.11 -5.71
C ARG A 48 12.51 -6.14 -5.58
N GLN A 49 12.66 -7.33 -6.17
CA GLN A 49 11.67 -8.40 -6.04
C GLN A 49 11.52 -8.87 -4.60
N VAL A 50 12.63 -9.13 -3.91
CA VAL A 50 12.64 -9.51 -2.49
C VAL A 50 12.12 -8.38 -1.60
N SER A 51 12.45 -7.12 -1.89
CA SER A 51 11.97 -5.97 -1.13
C SER A 51 10.45 -5.83 -1.19
N THR A 52 9.83 -6.05 -2.36
CA THR A 52 8.37 -6.02 -2.49
C THR A 52 7.71 -7.09 -1.63
N THR A 53 8.19 -8.33 -1.69
CA THR A 53 7.67 -9.42 -0.83
C THR A 53 7.92 -9.14 0.66
N GLY A 54 9.09 -8.64 1.02
CA GLY A 54 9.44 -8.27 2.38
C GLY A 54 8.53 -7.18 2.95
N LEU A 55 8.31 -6.10 2.20
CA LEU A 55 7.40 -5.01 2.57
C LEU A 55 5.97 -5.52 2.82
N ILE A 56 5.45 -6.34 1.91
CA ILE A 56 4.11 -6.94 2.06
C ILE A 56 4.06 -7.87 3.29
N ALA A 57 5.10 -8.69 3.50
CA ALA A 57 5.18 -9.61 4.63
C ALA A 57 5.18 -8.89 5.99
N THR A 58 5.84 -7.74 6.09
CA THR A 58 5.79 -6.93 7.34
C THR A 58 4.37 -6.48 7.67
N GLY A 59 3.60 -6.04 6.68
CA GLY A 59 2.18 -5.69 6.84
C GLY A 59 1.31 -6.89 7.20
N MET A 60 1.48 -8.03 6.51
CA MET A 60 0.74 -9.26 6.80
C MET A 60 1.03 -9.82 8.20
N THR A 61 2.22 -9.58 8.75
CA THR A 61 2.59 -10.06 10.08
C THR A 61 1.65 -9.50 11.15
N ALA A 62 1.31 -8.21 11.07
CA ALA A 62 0.34 -7.59 11.99
C ALA A 62 -1.03 -8.26 11.90
N VAL A 63 -1.48 -8.60 10.69
CA VAL A 63 -2.78 -9.26 10.47
C VAL A 63 -2.79 -10.69 11.03
N ILE A 64 -1.73 -11.46 10.81
CA ILE A 64 -1.61 -12.84 11.29
C ILE A 64 -1.60 -12.87 12.83
N ILE A 65 -0.89 -11.92 13.48
CA ILE A 65 -0.86 -11.83 14.96
C ILE A 65 -2.26 -11.56 15.53
N THR A 66 -3.12 -10.84 14.82
CA THR A 66 -4.53 -10.63 15.24
C THR A 66 -5.44 -11.84 14.98
N GLY A 67 -4.88 -12.98 14.52
CA GLY A 67 -5.64 -14.20 14.22
C GLY A 67 -6.36 -14.18 12.86
N GLY A 68 -6.05 -13.20 12.00
CA GLY A 68 -6.59 -13.10 10.65
C GLY A 68 -5.76 -13.89 9.63
N ILE A 69 -6.42 -14.37 8.57
CA ILE A 69 -5.78 -14.89 7.34
C ILE A 69 -6.15 -13.91 6.23
N ASP A 70 -5.24 -13.00 5.89
CA ASP A 70 -5.49 -11.98 4.85
C ASP A 70 -4.73 -12.31 3.56
N LEU A 71 -5.48 -12.76 2.56
CA LEU A 71 -4.98 -13.05 1.22
C LEU A 71 -5.07 -11.82 0.31
N SER A 72 -5.72 -10.72 0.74
CA SER A 72 -6.04 -9.58 -0.11
C SER A 72 -4.84 -8.71 -0.50
N VAL A 73 -3.66 -8.91 0.12
CA VAL A 73 -2.45 -8.19 -0.32
C VAL A 73 -2.12 -8.44 -1.78
N GLY A 74 -2.41 -9.63 -2.30
CA GLY A 74 -2.21 -9.97 -3.72
C GLY A 74 -3.17 -9.21 -4.63
N SER A 75 -4.46 -9.15 -4.27
CA SER A 75 -5.48 -8.42 -5.04
C SER A 75 -5.34 -6.90 -4.93
N LEU A 76 -4.94 -6.39 -3.77
CA LEU A 76 -4.62 -4.98 -3.57
C LEU A 76 -3.40 -4.57 -4.40
N MET A 77 -2.33 -5.39 -4.40
CA MET A 77 -1.18 -5.14 -5.27
C MET A 77 -1.61 -5.14 -6.74
N ALA A 78 -2.43 -6.11 -7.17
CA ALA A 78 -2.95 -6.15 -8.54
C ALA A 78 -3.75 -4.89 -8.90
N ILE A 79 -4.73 -4.48 -8.09
CA ILE A 79 -5.53 -3.26 -8.34
C ILE A 79 -4.62 -2.03 -8.41
N CYS A 80 -3.70 -1.86 -7.46
CA CYS A 80 -2.78 -0.73 -7.44
C CYS A 80 -1.87 -0.70 -8.67
N THR A 81 -1.39 -1.87 -9.14
CA THR A 81 -0.56 -1.94 -10.35
C THR A 81 -1.37 -1.60 -11.61
N VAL A 82 -2.61 -2.06 -11.73
CA VAL A 82 -3.50 -1.71 -12.85
C VAL A 82 -3.81 -0.22 -12.86
N VAL A 83 -4.17 0.36 -11.71
CA VAL A 83 -4.40 1.81 -11.57
C VAL A 83 -3.14 2.60 -11.94
N CYS A 84 -1.97 2.18 -11.43
CA CYS A 84 -0.69 2.80 -11.77
C CYS A 84 -0.43 2.76 -13.28
N ALA A 85 -0.54 1.58 -13.89
CA ALA A 85 -0.31 1.39 -15.32
C ALA A 85 -1.28 2.24 -16.16
N MET A 86 -2.58 2.23 -15.84
CA MET A 86 -3.59 3.03 -16.56
C MET A 86 -3.29 4.52 -16.49
N LEU A 87 -2.99 5.06 -15.30
CA LEU A 87 -2.72 6.49 -15.13
C LEU A 87 -1.44 6.95 -15.85
N LEU A 88 -0.41 6.11 -15.91
CA LEU A 88 0.85 6.44 -16.59
C LEU A 88 0.77 6.31 -18.11
N THR A 89 -0.09 5.44 -18.63
CA THR A 89 -0.04 5.05 -20.05
C THR A 89 -1.20 5.57 -20.88
N VAL A 90 -2.39 5.69 -20.30
CA VAL A 90 -3.63 6.02 -21.01
C VAL A 90 -4.13 7.41 -20.59
N PRO A 91 -4.15 8.40 -21.50
CA PRO A 91 -4.72 9.71 -21.21
C PRO A 91 -6.26 9.68 -21.21
N GLY A 92 -6.88 10.64 -20.52
CA GLY A 92 -8.33 10.81 -20.49
C GLY A 92 -9.01 10.18 -19.27
N VAL A 93 -10.34 10.12 -19.34
CA VAL A 93 -11.19 9.64 -18.24
C VAL A 93 -11.22 8.11 -18.23
N THR A 94 -10.16 7.51 -17.70
CA THR A 94 -10.06 6.05 -17.52
C THR A 94 -10.77 5.59 -16.25
N PRO A 95 -11.08 4.28 -16.09
CA PRO A 95 -11.61 3.75 -14.84
C PRO A 95 -10.73 4.07 -13.62
N ALA A 96 -9.41 4.12 -13.82
CA ALA A 96 -8.45 4.51 -12.79
C ALA A 96 -8.61 5.97 -12.35
N VAL A 97 -8.92 6.88 -13.26
CA VAL A 97 -9.20 8.30 -12.94
C VAL A 97 -10.54 8.43 -12.21
N VAL A 98 -11.59 7.80 -12.75
CA VAL A 98 -12.96 7.87 -12.21
C VAL A 98 -13.00 7.35 -10.78
N LEU A 99 -12.28 6.28 -10.48
CA LEU A 99 -12.17 5.75 -9.13
C LEU A 99 -11.15 6.54 -8.29
N GLY A 100 -9.97 6.80 -8.85
CA GLY A 100 -8.82 7.29 -8.10
C GLY A 100 -8.93 8.73 -7.63
N VAL A 101 -9.33 9.66 -8.51
CA VAL A 101 -9.36 11.10 -8.16
C VAL A 101 -10.36 11.39 -7.03
N PRO A 102 -11.61 10.89 -7.06
CA PRO A 102 -12.54 11.06 -5.93
C PRO A 102 -12.02 10.38 -4.66
N THR A 103 -11.40 9.21 -4.77
CA THR A 103 -10.85 8.50 -3.61
C THR A 103 -9.77 9.32 -2.93
N VAL A 104 -8.85 9.91 -3.70
CA VAL A 104 -7.81 10.80 -3.14
C VAL A 104 -8.43 12.01 -2.46
N ALA A 105 -9.45 12.62 -3.05
CA ALA A 105 -10.14 13.77 -2.46
C ALA A 105 -10.75 13.42 -1.09
N VAL A 106 -11.43 12.28 -0.98
CA VAL A 106 -12.00 11.79 0.28
C VAL A 106 -10.91 11.48 1.30
N VAL A 107 -9.85 10.77 0.89
CA VAL A 107 -8.72 10.44 1.78
C VAL A 107 -8.03 11.71 2.26
N ALA A 108 -7.78 12.69 1.39
CA ALA A 108 -7.20 13.98 1.71
C ALA A 108 -8.04 14.75 2.74
N LEU A 109 -9.36 14.82 2.53
CA LEU A 109 -10.30 15.45 3.44
C LEU A 109 -10.28 14.78 4.82
N CYS A 110 -10.42 13.45 4.85
CA CYS A 110 -10.39 12.67 6.08
C CYS A 110 -9.07 12.81 6.82
N LEU A 111 -7.94 12.74 6.11
CA LEU A 111 -6.61 12.87 6.69
C LEU A 111 -6.40 14.26 7.30
N GLY A 112 -6.77 15.32 6.59
CA GLY A 112 -6.67 16.70 7.09
C GLY A 112 -7.51 16.91 8.36
N ILE A 113 -8.74 16.38 8.41
CA ILE A 113 -9.60 16.45 9.59
C ILE A 113 -8.99 15.64 10.76
N LEU A 114 -8.62 14.38 10.51
CA LEU A 114 -8.13 13.47 11.55
C LEU A 114 -6.81 13.95 12.16
N VAL A 115 -5.84 14.34 11.34
CA VAL A 115 -4.52 14.80 11.80
C VAL A 115 -4.65 16.09 12.59
N THR A 116 -5.41 17.08 12.08
CA THR A 116 -5.60 18.35 12.77
C THR A 116 -6.29 18.15 14.11
N ARG A 117 -7.34 17.32 14.15
CA ARG A 117 -8.05 16.99 15.39
C ARG A 117 -7.16 16.24 16.38
N PHE A 118 -6.34 15.29 15.90
CA PHE A 118 -5.39 14.56 16.74
C PHE A 118 -4.33 15.49 17.36
N ILE A 119 -3.81 16.45 16.60
CA ILE A 119 -2.84 17.44 17.09
C ILE A 119 -3.47 18.29 18.20
N PHE A 120 -4.66 18.85 17.99
CA PHE A 120 -5.31 19.67 19.01
C PHE A 120 -5.65 18.87 20.28
N LEU A 121 -6.14 17.63 20.14
CA LEU A 121 -6.35 16.73 21.27
C LEU A 121 -5.07 16.54 22.10
N ASN A 122 -3.94 16.32 21.44
CA ASN A 122 -2.68 16.05 22.13
C ASN A 122 -2.08 17.31 22.78
N ILE A 123 -2.25 18.48 22.16
CA ILE A 123 -1.85 19.77 22.75
C ILE A 123 -2.67 20.07 24.00
N GLU A 124 -3.98 19.85 23.94
CA GLU A 124 -4.86 20.12 25.08
C GLU A 124 -4.62 19.13 26.23
N LYS A 125 -4.36 17.86 25.90
CA LYS A 125 -3.87 16.86 26.85
C LYS A 125 -2.55 17.24 27.51
N SER A 126 -1.63 17.83 26.77
CA SER A 126 -0.35 18.30 27.31
C SER A 126 -0.51 19.50 28.25
N ARG A 127 -1.51 20.36 28.01
CA ARG A 127 -1.82 21.52 28.87
C ARG A 127 -2.56 21.14 30.15
N ALA A 128 -3.42 20.12 30.11
CA ALA A 128 -4.26 19.72 31.24
C ALA A 128 -3.46 19.05 32.38
N GLY A 129 -2.19 18.71 32.15
CA GLY A 129 -1.29 18.12 33.14
C GLY A 129 -1.60 16.64 33.47
N PRO A 130 -0.73 15.96 34.23
CA PRO A 130 -0.85 14.52 34.52
C PRO A 130 -2.09 14.11 35.33
N GLN A 131 -2.75 15.08 35.98
CA GLN A 131 -3.89 14.86 36.88
C GLN A 131 -5.26 15.02 36.20
N ALA A 132 -5.31 15.27 34.88
CA ALA A 132 -6.56 15.46 34.16
C ALA A 132 -7.32 14.13 33.93
N THR A 133 -8.19 13.77 34.87
CA THR A 133 -9.09 12.61 34.80
C THR A 133 -10.36 12.87 33.96
N HIS A 134 -10.61 14.12 33.56
CA HIS A 134 -11.78 14.49 32.76
C HIS A 134 -11.55 14.32 31.26
N ALA A 135 -12.56 13.80 30.55
CA ALA A 135 -12.59 13.75 29.10
C ALA A 135 -12.35 15.15 28.53
N ILE A 136 -11.16 15.36 27.96
CA ILE A 136 -10.76 16.63 27.36
C ILE A 136 -11.68 16.90 26.18
N ARG A 137 -12.60 17.85 26.35
CA ARG A 137 -13.49 18.30 25.29
C ARG A 137 -12.88 19.50 24.62
N LEU A 138 -12.60 19.36 23.33
CA LEU A 138 -12.32 20.50 22.47
C LEU A 138 -13.58 21.35 22.33
N ASP A 139 -13.37 22.66 22.29
CA ASP A 139 -14.35 23.61 21.80
C ASP A 139 -14.69 23.32 20.32
N SER A 140 -15.89 23.73 19.90
CA SER A 140 -16.40 23.47 18.55
C SER A 140 -15.44 23.96 17.45
N VAL A 141 -14.71 25.06 17.72
CA VAL A 141 -13.75 25.62 16.76
C VAL A 141 -12.55 24.69 16.57
N ARG A 142 -11.88 24.27 17.65
CA ARG A 142 -10.70 23.37 17.55
C ARG A 142 -11.09 21.92 17.23
N GLY A 143 -12.28 21.51 17.63
CA GLY A 143 -12.76 20.13 17.46
C GLY A 143 -13.35 19.82 16.08
N LEU A 144 -13.98 20.81 15.43
CA LEU A 144 -14.73 20.61 14.18
C LEU A 144 -14.39 21.62 13.09
N VAL A 145 -14.41 22.92 13.39
CA VAL A 145 -14.26 23.97 12.36
C VAL A 145 -12.85 24.01 11.79
N THR A 146 -11.81 24.13 12.63
CA THR A 146 -10.42 24.18 12.17
C THR A 146 -10.01 22.89 11.44
N PRO A 147 -10.29 21.68 11.96
CA PRO A 147 -10.03 20.44 11.22
C PRO A 147 -10.79 20.36 9.89
N GLY A 148 -12.05 20.81 9.85
CA GLY A 148 -12.86 20.86 8.64
C GLY A 148 -12.25 21.76 7.56
N ILE A 149 -11.85 22.98 7.93
CA ILE A 149 -11.20 23.92 7.01
C ILE A 149 -9.90 23.35 6.46
N VAL A 150 -9.04 22.79 7.32
CA VAL A 150 -7.76 22.19 6.89
C VAL A 150 -8.00 21.02 5.95
N GLY A 151 -8.98 20.16 6.25
CA GLY A 151 -9.36 19.05 5.37
C GLY A 151 -9.84 19.52 4.00
N VAL A 152 -10.69 20.55 3.94
CA VAL A 152 -11.17 21.12 2.67
C VAL A 152 -10.02 21.73 1.88
N ILE A 153 -9.14 22.49 2.52
CA ILE A 153 -7.95 23.07 1.87
C ILE A 153 -7.07 21.98 1.26
N LEU A 154 -6.79 20.91 2.02
CA LEU A 154 -5.95 19.81 1.56
C LEU A 154 -6.61 19.06 0.38
N CYS A 155 -7.91 18.79 0.47
CA CYS A 155 -8.68 18.21 -0.62
C CYS A 155 -8.63 19.07 -1.89
N SER A 156 -8.89 20.38 -1.77
CA SER A 156 -8.85 21.32 -2.89
C SER A 156 -7.46 21.42 -3.52
N LEU A 157 -6.40 21.43 -2.71
CA LEU A 157 -5.01 21.47 -3.19
C LEU A 157 -4.69 20.22 -4.02
N VAL A 158 -5.07 19.04 -3.52
CA VAL A 158 -4.80 17.79 -4.23
C VAL A 158 -5.62 17.69 -5.51
N LEU A 159 -6.89 18.10 -5.50
CA LEU A 159 -7.70 18.17 -6.72
C LEU A 159 -7.14 19.15 -7.74
N TRP A 160 -6.68 20.32 -7.30
CA TRP A 160 -6.02 21.29 -8.16
C TRP A 160 -4.76 20.71 -8.82
N PHE A 161 -4.01 19.85 -8.13
CA PHE A 161 -2.86 19.16 -8.69
C PHE A 161 -3.23 18.01 -9.64
N LEU A 162 -4.27 17.23 -9.35
CA LEU A 162 -4.62 16.01 -10.11
C LEU A 162 -5.50 16.28 -11.33
N LEU A 163 -6.46 17.21 -11.25
CA LEU A 163 -7.43 17.43 -12.32
C LEU A 163 -6.81 17.86 -13.67
N PRO A 164 -5.77 18.74 -13.72
CA PRO A 164 -5.10 19.07 -14.97
C PRO A 164 -4.43 17.86 -15.65
N GLN A 165 -4.05 16.84 -14.87
CA GLN A 165 -3.41 15.64 -15.38
C GLN A 165 -4.39 14.67 -16.06
N VAL A 166 -5.70 14.81 -15.84
CA VAL A 166 -6.74 13.92 -16.43
C VAL A 166 -6.77 13.99 -17.96
N GLY A 167 -6.60 15.19 -18.53
CA GLY A 167 -6.58 15.36 -19.98
C GLY A 167 -5.28 14.86 -20.65
N SER A 168 -4.27 14.56 -19.84
CA SER A 168 -2.97 14.05 -20.29
C SER A 168 -2.64 12.75 -19.55
N LYS A 169 -1.38 12.33 -19.54
CA LYS A 169 -0.93 11.19 -18.74
C LYS A 169 -0.52 11.71 -17.37
N PHE A 170 -0.78 10.95 -16.32
CA PHE A 170 -0.38 11.35 -14.98
C PHE A 170 1.14 11.27 -14.85
N GLY A 171 1.71 12.23 -14.11
CA GLY A 171 3.10 12.15 -13.68
C GLY A 171 3.26 11.13 -12.54
N VAL A 172 4.49 10.68 -12.30
CA VAL A 172 4.82 9.74 -11.22
C VAL A 172 4.28 10.21 -9.86
N LEU A 173 4.36 11.52 -9.58
CA LEU A 173 3.82 12.10 -8.35
C LEU A 173 2.29 11.99 -8.25
N GLY A 174 1.57 12.21 -9.35
CA GLY A 174 0.12 12.03 -9.38
C GLY A 174 -0.27 10.59 -9.10
N VAL A 175 0.45 9.63 -9.68
CA VAL A 175 0.21 8.19 -9.47
C VAL A 175 0.56 7.76 -8.05
N LEU A 176 1.65 8.29 -7.47
CA LEU A 176 2.05 8.02 -6.09
C LEU A 176 1.00 8.52 -5.07
N LEU A 177 0.22 9.55 -5.40
CA LEU A 177 -0.90 9.99 -4.57
C LEU A 177 -2.14 9.10 -4.78
N VAL A 178 -2.43 8.75 -6.03
CA VAL A 178 -3.68 8.05 -6.38
C VAL A 178 -3.65 6.57 -6.01
N ALA A 179 -2.60 5.83 -6.40
CA ALA A 179 -2.57 4.37 -6.24
C ALA A 179 -2.68 3.92 -4.76
N PRO A 180 -1.96 4.52 -3.78
CA PRO A 180 -2.13 4.16 -2.38
C PRO A 180 -3.50 4.51 -1.83
N CYS A 181 -4.12 5.61 -2.26
CA CYS A 181 -5.47 5.98 -1.83
C CYS A 181 -6.51 4.96 -2.31
N VAL A 182 -6.37 4.47 -3.54
CA VAL A 182 -7.23 3.38 -4.06
C VAL A 182 -7.01 2.10 -3.27
N GLY A 183 -5.75 1.75 -2.96
CA GLY A 183 -5.43 0.62 -2.08
C GLY A 183 -6.05 0.74 -0.70
N LEU A 184 -6.00 1.92 -0.08
CA LEU A 184 -6.64 2.20 1.21
C LEU A 184 -8.16 2.06 1.14
N LEU A 185 -8.79 2.54 0.07
CA LEU A 185 -10.24 2.38 -0.12
C LEU A 185 -10.63 0.90 -0.14
N PHE A 186 -9.98 0.10 -0.99
CA PHE A 186 -10.28 -1.32 -1.10
C PHE A 186 -9.93 -2.10 0.17
N GLY A 187 -8.83 -1.76 0.83
CA GLY A 187 -8.48 -2.33 2.14
C GLY A 187 -9.52 -2.01 3.21
N ALA A 188 -9.99 -0.76 3.26
CA ALA A 188 -11.04 -0.33 4.19
C ALA A 188 -12.38 -1.02 3.89
N LEU A 189 -12.74 -1.19 2.61
CA LEU A 189 -13.94 -1.92 2.20
C LEU A 189 -13.88 -3.38 2.66
N ASN A 190 -12.74 -4.06 2.48
CA ASN A 190 -12.56 -5.41 3.01
C ASN A 190 -12.72 -5.45 4.52
N GLY A 191 -12.04 -4.58 5.24
CA GLY A 191 -12.14 -4.51 6.71
C GLY A 191 -13.57 -4.23 7.17
N PHE A 192 -14.27 -3.33 6.51
CA PHE A 192 -15.66 -3.00 6.81
C PHE A 192 -16.59 -4.21 6.60
N ILE A 193 -16.46 -4.91 5.47
CA ILE A 193 -17.29 -6.10 5.17
C ILE A 193 -17.03 -7.21 6.19
N ILE A 194 -15.78 -7.42 6.59
CA ILE A 194 -15.41 -8.40 7.61
C ILE A 194 -16.10 -8.09 8.93
N VAL A 195 -16.02 -6.84 9.41
CA VAL A 195 -16.56 -6.43 10.71
C VAL A 195 -18.09 -6.37 10.67
N ALA A 196 -18.68 -5.72 9.66
CA ALA A 196 -20.12 -5.54 9.56
C ALA A 196 -20.85 -6.84 9.20
N GLY A 197 -20.29 -7.63 8.29
CA GLY A 197 -20.86 -8.89 7.85
C GLY A 197 -20.57 -10.07 8.76
N ARG A 198 -19.69 -9.91 9.77
CA ARG A 198 -19.16 -11.00 10.61
C ARG A 198 -18.66 -12.18 9.77
N LEU A 199 -18.09 -11.88 8.61
CA LEU A 199 -17.59 -12.87 7.67
C LEU A 199 -16.13 -13.19 7.98
N GLN A 200 -15.73 -14.44 7.76
CA GLN A 200 -14.33 -14.83 7.90
C GLN A 200 -13.47 -14.06 6.87
N PRO A 201 -12.34 -13.45 7.27
CA PRO A 201 -11.50 -12.63 6.38
C PRO A 201 -11.13 -13.32 5.06
N PHE A 202 -10.86 -14.62 5.11
CA PHE A 202 -10.53 -15.42 3.94
C PHE A 202 -11.60 -15.37 2.84
N ILE A 203 -12.89 -15.38 3.19
CA ILE A 203 -13.99 -15.38 2.20
C ILE A 203 -14.07 -14.01 1.51
N VAL A 204 -14.00 -12.93 2.29
CA VAL A 204 -14.08 -11.56 1.78
C VAL A 204 -12.88 -11.25 0.88
N THR A 205 -11.69 -11.67 1.29
CA THR A 205 -10.44 -11.41 0.57
C THR A 205 -10.35 -12.22 -0.73
N LEU A 206 -10.82 -13.48 -0.75
CA LEU A 206 -10.96 -14.25 -1.99
C LEU A 206 -12.01 -13.67 -2.92
N ALA A 207 -13.17 -13.28 -2.41
CA ALA A 207 -14.22 -12.66 -3.20
C ALA A 207 -13.71 -11.37 -3.86
N MET A 208 -12.96 -10.54 -3.12
CA MET A 208 -12.28 -9.37 -3.68
C MET A 208 -11.32 -9.78 -4.79
N MET A 209 -10.45 -10.76 -4.56
CA MET A 209 -9.46 -11.18 -5.56
C MET A 209 -10.11 -11.62 -6.88
N VAL A 210 -11.19 -12.42 -6.80
CA VAL A 210 -11.94 -12.87 -7.98
C VAL A 210 -12.61 -11.68 -8.68
N THR A 211 -13.21 -10.78 -7.92
CA THR A 211 -13.87 -9.58 -8.47
C THR A 211 -12.86 -8.65 -9.15
N ALA A 212 -11.75 -8.37 -8.47
CA ALA A 212 -10.67 -7.53 -8.97
C ALA A 212 -10.07 -8.09 -10.26
N LEU A 213 -9.84 -9.41 -10.30
CA LEU A 213 -9.36 -10.09 -11.49
C LEU A 213 -10.39 -10.04 -12.63
N GLY A 214 -11.68 -10.24 -12.32
CA GLY A 214 -12.77 -10.11 -13.29
C GLY A 214 -12.81 -8.72 -13.92
N ILE A 215 -12.77 -7.66 -13.11
CA ILE A 215 -12.74 -6.27 -13.57
C ILE A 215 -11.48 -5.99 -14.40
N ALA A 216 -10.32 -6.49 -13.96
CA ALA A 216 -9.06 -6.34 -14.70
C ALA A 216 -9.12 -7.00 -16.08
N ARG A 217 -9.71 -8.19 -16.20
CA ARG A 217 -9.88 -8.87 -17.49
C ARG A 217 -10.84 -8.13 -18.43
N LEU A 218 -11.97 -7.66 -17.90
CA LEU A 218 -12.94 -6.88 -18.67
C LEU A 218 -12.32 -5.59 -19.21
N THR A 219 -11.52 -4.90 -18.38
CA THR A 219 -10.85 -3.66 -18.79
C THR A 219 -9.66 -3.90 -19.73
N ALA A 220 -9.03 -5.08 -19.68
CA ALA A 220 -7.97 -5.47 -20.60
C ALA A 220 -8.48 -5.99 -21.96
N GLY A 221 -9.80 -6.07 -22.17
CA GLY A 221 -10.40 -6.57 -23.42
C GLY A 221 -10.19 -8.07 -23.66
N GLN A 222 -9.87 -8.82 -22.61
CA GLN A 222 -9.80 -10.28 -22.66
C GLN A 222 -11.21 -10.84 -22.42
N ASN A 223 -11.95 -11.06 -23.50
CA ASN A 223 -13.23 -11.77 -23.49
C ASN A 223 -13.02 -13.28 -23.44
#